data_AF-A0A4V6E3Y4-F1
#
_entry.id   AF-A0A4V6E3Y4-F1
#
_cell.length_a   1.000
_cell.length_b   1.000
_cell.length_c   1.000
_cell.angle_alpha   90.00
_cell.angle_beta   90.00
_cell.angle_gamma   90.00
#
_symmetry.space_group_name_H-M   'P 1'
#
loop_
_entity.id
_entity.type
_entity.pdbx_description
1 polymer ?
#
loop_
_entity_poly.entity_id
_entity_poly.type
_entity_poly.pdbx_seq_one_letter_code
_entity_poly.pdbx_strand_id
1 'polypeptide(L)'
;MPTLDISDDHADRIEALRAELAAAHAGPYASVDREDALAYLLDLADAVDDPDRVAAPATDDEDDSERSAAAGDAAPFDRDRARELLASRNRRRSDPDPDDPMDLSDIAAAFEVTGRSEMTKDELIDAVLDAAAALAADPFSRVDIDLDDDADAEAADDAGDGEGDGTEADEGDDGTGADDDADASEDAAGGSDDGGAGQLDAMMSLLDTHADKWREADGDARYEVDLPDGSVETARTKDDVRALLFRNY
;
A
#
# COMPACT_ATOMS: atom_id res chain seq x y z
N MET A 1 18.76 -12.98 -27.08
CA MET A 1 17.94 -12.96 -25.85
C MET A 1 16.48 -12.94 -26.26
N PRO A 2 15.61 -13.71 -25.61
CA PRO A 2 14.17 -13.57 -25.82
C PRO A 2 13.72 -12.14 -25.50
N THR A 3 12.81 -11.60 -26.31
CA THR A 3 12.19 -10.29 -26.12
C THR A 3 10.77 -10.50 -25.63
N LEU A 4 10.34 -9.70 -24.66
CA LEU A 4 9.05 -9.82 -24.01
C LEU A 4 8.27 -8.52 -24.25
N ASP A 5 7.08 -8.64 -24.85
CA ASP A 5 6.21 -7.50 -25.11
C ASP A 5 5.38 -7.19 -23.86
N ILE A 6 5.37 -5.91 -23.46
CA ILE A 6 4.56 -5.39 -22.34
C ILE A 6 3.42 -4.54 -22.88
N SER A 7 2.29 -4.50 -22.17
CA SER A 7 1.18 -3.60 -22.49
C SER A 7 1.56 -2.15 -22.21
N ASP A 8 0.85 -1.21 -22.84
CA ASP A 8 1.02 0.23 -22.60
C ASP A 8 0.78 0.58 -21.13
N ASP A 9 -0.24 -0.01 -20.49
CA ASP A 9 -0.52 0.17 -19.06
C ASP A 9 0.66 -0.25 -18.17
N HIS A 10 1.31 -1.38 -18.48
CA HIS A 10 2.50 -1.82 -17.75
C HIS A 10 3.69 -0.89 -18.01
N ALA A 11 3.84 -0.39 -19.24
CA ALA A 11 4.89 0.58 -19.57
C ALA A 11 4.69 1.91 -18.80
N ASP A 12 3.44 2.37 -18.68
CA ASP A 12 3.08 3.57 -17.92
C ASP A 12 3.34 3.39 -16.42
N ARG A 13 3.03 2.22 -15.86
CA ARG A 13 3.33 1.89 -14.45
C ARG A 13 4.83 1.88 -14.17
N ILE A 14 5.63 1.31 -15.08
CA ILE A 14 7.09 1.31 -14.95
C ILE A 14 7.63 2.75 -15.04
N GLU A 15 7.07 3.59 -15.91
CA GLU A 15 7.49 4.99 -16.03
C GLU A 15 7.13 5.83 -14.80
N ALA A 16 5.95 5.59 -14.22
CA ALA A 16 5.55 6.21 -12.96
C ALA A 16 6.50 5.82 -11.81
N LEU A 17 6.83 4.53 -11.69
CA LEU A 17 7.80 4.04 -10.71
C LEU A 17 9.19 4.67 -10.91
N ARG A 18 9.64 4.82 -12.16
CA ARG A 18 10.90 5.50 -12.47
C ARG A 18 10.90 6.95 -11.98
N ALA A 19 9.82 7.68 -12.22
CA ALA A 19 9.66 9.06 -11.77
C ALA A 19 9.65 9.18 -10.25
N GLU A 20 8.99 8.23 -9.57
CA GLU A 20 8.97 8.16 -8.10
C GLU A 20 10.37 7.88 -7.53
N LEU A 21 11.07 6.88 -8.07
CA LEU A 21 12.45 6.56 -7.67
C LEU A 21 13.39 7.74 -7.91
N ALA A 22 13.22 8.46 -9.03
CA ALA A 22 13.99 9.65 -9.32
C ALA A 22 13.70 10.77 -8.30
N ALA A 23 12.43 11.01 -7.96
CA ALA A 23 12.07 12.02 -6.98
C ALA A 23 12.56 11.69 -5.56
N ALA A 24 12.52 10.42 -5.17
CA ALA A 24 12.86 9.98 -3.82
C ALA A 24 14.37 9.80 -3.60
N HIS A 25 15.08 9.31 -4.61
CA HIS A 25 16.46 8.84 -4.45
C HIS A 25 17.46 9.49 -5.40
N ALA A 26 17.01 10.04 -6.53
CA ALA A 26 17.91 10.73 -7.42
C ALA A 26 18.09 12.18 -6.98
N GLY A 27 19.35 12.57 -6.78
CA GLY A 27 19.69 13.98 -6.56
C GLY A 27 19.42 14.83 -7.81
N PRO A 28 19.58 16.17 -7.73
CA PRO A 28 19.23 17.12 -8.80
C PRO A 28 19.94 16.90 -10.16
N TYR A 29 20.94 16.03 -10.20
CA TYR A 29 21.75 15.70 -11.38
C TYR A 29 21.80 14.20 -11.68
N ALA A 30 21.02 13.40 -10.95
CA ALA A 30 20.87 11.98 -11.19
C ALA A 30 19.49 11.74 -11.81
N SER A 31 19.44 10.87 -12.81
CA SER A 31 18.21 10.36 -13.37
C SER A 31 18.20 8.86 -13.16
N VAL A 32 17.00 8.29 -13.01
CA VAL A 32 16.78 6.85 -13.00
C VAL A 32 16.39 6.46 -14.42
N ASP A 33 17.12 5.54 -15.02
CA ASP A 33 16.74 4.98 -16.32
C ASP A 33 15.73 3.85 -16.14
N ARG A 34 15.03 3.49 -17.23
CA ARG A 34 14.04 2.42 -17.19
C ARG A 34 14.67 1.07 -16.79
N GLU A 35 15.92 0.85 -17.18
CA GLU A 35 16.68 -0.35 -16.82
C GLU A 35 16.97 -0.40 -15.31
N ASP A 36 17.23 0.73 -14.67
CA ASP A 36 17.44 0.81 -13.21
C ASP A 36 16.15 0.51 -12.44
N ALA A 37 15.00 1.01 -12.92
CA ALA A 37 13.70 0.72 -12.32
C ALA A 37 13.36 -0.78 -12.43
N LEU A 38 13.71 -1.43 -13.54
CA LEU A 38 13.54 -2.87 -13.71
C LEU A 38 14.49 -3.67 -12.81
N ALA A 39 15.75 -3.25 -12.70
CA ALA A 39 16.72 -3.87 -11.78
C ALA A 39 16.23 -3.79 -10.33
N TYR A 40 15.70 -2.64 -9.91
CA TYR A 40 15.08 -2.46 -8.59
C TYR A 40 13.91 -3.43 -8.35
N LEU A 41 13.02 -3.61 -9.34
CA LEU A 41 11.90 -4.55 -9.23
C LEU A 41 12.36 -6.01 -9.16
N LEU A 42 13.43 -6.37 -9.87
CA LEU A 42 14.01 -7.71 -9.83
C LEU A 42 14.70 -7.98 -8.49
N ASP A 43 15.45 -7.02 -7.97
CA ASP A 43 16.07 -7.12 -6.64
C ASP A 43 14.98 -7.19 -5.54
N LEU A 44 13.88 -6.45 -5.70
CA LEU A 44 12.73 -6.53 -4.81
C LEU A 44 12.05 -7.90 -4.89
N ALA A 45 11.90 -8.47 -6.08
CA ALA A 45 11.34 -9.79 -6.28
C ALA A 45 12.24 -10.90 -5.69
N ASP A 46 13.57 -10.80 -5.86
CA ASP A 46 14.53 -11.74 -5.26
C ASP A 46 14.57 -11.63 -3.73
N ALA A 47 14.32 -10.43 -3.19
CA ALA A 47 14.17 -10.20 -1.76
C ALA A 47 12.83 -10.72 -1.18
N VAL A 48 11.83 -10.96 -2.02
CA VAL A 48 10.56 -11.59 -1.63
C VAL A 48 10.72 -13.12 -1.78
N ASP A 49 10.40 -13.87 -0.73
CA ASP A 49 10.70 -15.31 -0.59
C ASP A 49 10.10 -16.24 -1.68
N ASP A 50 9.15 -15.76 -2.50
CA ASP A 50 8.56 -16.53 -3.62
C ASP A 50 8.13 -15.64 -4.82
N PRO A 51 9.06 -15.29 -5.72
CA PRO A 51 8.80 -14.48 -6.92
C PRO A 51 8.22 -15.27 -8.10
N ASP A 52 8.18 -16.59 -8.02
CA ASP A 52 7.71 -17.49 -9.09
C ASP A 52 6.22 -17.87 -8.94
N ARG A 53 5.51 -17.27 -7.97
CA ARG A 53 4.07 -17.50 -7.79
C ARG A 53 3.27 -16.94 -8.97
N VAL A 54 2.98 -17.80 -9.94
CA VAL A 54 2.09 -17.48 -11.06
C VAL A 54 0.62 -17.56 -10.60
N ALA A 55 -0.20 -16.55 -10.94
CA ALA A 55 -1.63 -16.62 -10.69
C ALA A 55 -2.24 -17.77 -11.53
N ALA A 56 -2.79 -18.79 -10.86
CA ALA A 56 -3.50 -19.86 -11.54
C ALA A 56 -4.71 -19.25 -12.29
N PRO A 57 -4.90 -19.52 -13.59
CA PRO A 57 -6.10 -19.09 -14.28
C PRO A 57 -7.29 -19.76 -13.58
N ALA A 58 -8.30 -18.96 -13.21
CA ALA A 58 -9.54 -19.45 -12.65
C ALA A 58 -10.15 -20.46 -13.64
N THR A 59 -9.90 -21.72 -13.37
CA THR A 59 -10.60 -22.84 -14.00
C THR A 59 -11.72 -23.13 -13.03
N ASP A 60 -12.95 -22.92 -13.49
CA ASP A 60 -14.20 -23.30 -12.79
C ASP A 60 -14.33 -24.83 -12.70
N ASP A 61 -13.27 -25.52 -12.25
CA ASP A 61 -13.29 -26.94 -11.97
C ASP A 61 -13.00 -27.14 -10.48
N GLU A 62 -14.10 -27.47 -9.81
CA GLU A 62 -14.26 -27.81 -8.41
C GLU A 62 -13.29 -28.93 -7.99
N ASP A 63 -12.14 -28.61 -7.37
CA ASP A 63 -11.41 -29.46 -6.40
C ASP A 63 -10.06 -28.81 -6.04
N ASP A 64 -10.07 -27.75 -5.22
CA ASP A 64 -8.91 -27.41 -4.38
C ASP A 64 -9.36 -26.48 -3.24
N SER A 65 -10.11 -27.07 -2.31
CA SER A 65 -10.29 -26.52 -0.98
C SER A 65 -8.98 -26.70 -0.23
N GLU A 66 -8.04 -25.77 -0.37
CA GLU A 66 -7.26 -25.24 0.73
C GLU A 66 -6.37 -24.08 0.28
N ARG A 67 -6.49 -22.98 1.05
CA ARG A 67 -5.55 -21.85 1.12
C ARG A 67 -5.82 -20.64 0.23
N SER A 68 -7.06 -20.16 0.28
CA SER A 68 -7.36 -18.74 0.11
C SER A 68 -8.25 -18.24 1.26
N ALA A 69 -7.64 -17.51 2.20
CA ALA A 69 -8.38 -16.63 3.10
C ALA A 69 -7.42 -15.54 3.62
N ALA A 70 -7.48 -14.36 3.02
CA ALA A 70 -7.03 -13.13 3.65
C ALA A 70 -8.25 -12.21 3.81
N ALA A 71 -8.55 -11.93 5.08
CA ALA A 71 -9.44 -10.89 5.63
C ALA A 71 -10.94 -10.95 5.26
N GLY A 72 -11.73 -11.54 6.16
CA GLY A 72 -13.20 -11.43 6.18
C GLY A 72 -13.90 -12.42 7.11
N ASP A 73 -13.27 -13.55 7.39
CA ASP A 73 -13.62 -14.52 8.43
C ASP A 73 -12.26 -15.08 8.86
N ALA A 74 -11.84 -14.84 10.11
CA ALA A 74 -10.62 -15.47 10.61
C ALA A 74 -10.89 -16.98 10.56
N ALA A 75 -10.28 -17.67 9.58
CA ALA A 75 -10.50 -19.10 9.41
C ALA A 75 -10.43 -19.77 10.79
N PRO A 76 -11.48 -20.51 11.18
CA PRO A 76 -11.60 -21.00 12.55
C PRO A 76 -10.33 -21.75 12.93
N PHE A 77 -9.88 -21.57 14.18
CA PHE A 77 -8.68 -22.20 14.69
C PHE A 77 -8.71 -23.71 14.38
N ASP A 78 -7.85 -24.14 13.46
CA ASP A 78 -7.77 -25.54 13.05
C ASP A 78 -7.01 -26.35 14.11
N ARG A 79 -7.81 -26.87 15.05
CA ARG A 79 -7.34 -27.66 16.18
C ARG A 79 -6.67 -28.96 15.75
N ASP A 80 -7.15 -29.61 14.69
CA ASP A 80 -6.63 -30.90 14.24
C ASP A 80 -5.25 -30.74 13.61
N ARG A 81 -5.09 -29.72 12.76
CA ARG A 81 -3.79 -29.38 12.18
C ARG A 81 -2.79 -28.96 13.24
N ALA A 82 -3.20 -28.13 14.20
CA ALA A 82 -2.34 -27.72 15.32
C ALA A 82 -1.93 -28.92 16.18
N ARG A 83 -2.84 -29.88 16.42
CA ARG A 83 -2.53 -31.12 17.15
C ARG A 83 -1.44 -31.93 16.46
N GLU A 84 -1.53 -32.10 15.14
CA GLU A 84 -0.54 -32.86 14.36
C GLU A 84 0.87 -32.24 14.48
N LEU A 85 0.96 -30.91 14.39
CA LEU A 85 2.22 -30.16 14.49
C LEU A 85 2.81 -30.15 15.91
N LEU A 86 1.97 -30.25 16.95
CA LEU A 86 2.42 -30.38 18.34
C LEU A 86 2.81 -31.83 18.67
N ALA A 87 2.10 -32.82 18.11
CA ALA A 87 2.40 -34.24 18.32
C ALA A 87 3.79 -34.64 17.79
N SER A 88 4.26 -34.01 16.71
CA SER A 88 5.59 -34.24 16.14
C SER A 88 6.74 -33.69 17.01
N ARG A 89 6.45 -32.78 17.95
CA ARG A 89 7.46 -32.17 18.82
C ARG A 89 7.83 -33.02 20.02
N ASN A 90 9.05 -32.81 20.52
CA ASN A 90 9.52 -33.43 21.76
C ASN A 90 8.82 -32.81 22.97
N ARG A 91 8.48 -33.62 23.99
CA ARG A 91 7.83 -33.14 25.22
C ARG A 91 8.74 -32.19 26.00
N ARG A 92 10.02 -32.50 26.06
CA ARG A 92 11.07 -31.70 26.69
C ARG A 92 12.34 -31.83 25.88
N ARG A 93 13.03 -30.71 25.68
CA ARG A 93 14.29 -30.61 24.96
C ARG A 93 15.37 -31.41 25.71
N SER A 94 15.99 -32.34 25.01
CA SER A 94 17.11 -33.13 25.55
C SER A 94 18.46 -32.48 25.28
N ASP A 95 18.54 -31.59 24.27
CA ASP A 95 19.75 -30.83 23.93
C ASP A 95 19.36 -29.42 23.44
N PRO A 96 19.88 -28.33 24.03
CA PRO A 96 19.54 -26.98 23.62
C PRO A 96 20.32 -26.55 22.38
N ASP A 97 19.88 -27.03 21.22
CA ASP A 97 20.25 -26.43 19.95
C ASP A 97 19.39 -25.16 19.73
N PRO A 98 19.98 -23.95 19.61
CA PRO A 98 19.22 -22.73 19.38
C PRO A 98 18.43 -22.74 18.05
N ASP A 99 18.81 -23.60 17.09
CA ASP A 99 18.18 -23.69 15.78
C ASP A 99 16.98 -24.68 15.75
N ASP A 100 16.79 -25.49 16.80
CA ASP A 100 15.69 -26.46 16.90
C ASP A 100 14.38 -25.73 17.33
N PRO A 101 13.21 -25.99 16.72
CA PRO A 101 11.95 -25.41 17.16
C PRO A 101 11.67 -25.67 18.66
N MET A 102 10.94 -24.74 19.29
CA MET A 102 10.56 -24.84 20.71
C MET A 102 9.93 -26.19 21.05
N ASP A 103 10.27 -26.73 22.22
CA ASP A 103 9.68 -27.97 22.73
C ASP A 103 8.26 -27.74 23.28
N LEU A 104 7.49 -28.81 23.53
CA LEU A 104 6.11 -28.70 24.03
C LEU A 104 6.01 -28.04 25.41
N SER A 105 7.00 -28.25 26.27
CA SER A 105 7.06 -27.58 27.57
C SER A 105 7.31 -26.09 27.40
N ASP A 106 8.18 -25.67 26.48
CA ASP A 106 8.45 -24.25 26.20
C ASP A 106 7.22 -23.56 25.60
N ILE A 107 6.55 -24.23 24.64
CA ILE A 107 5.28 -23.75 24.06
C ILE A 107 4.20 -23.63 25.16
N ALA A 108 4.05 -24.65 26.01
CA ALA A 108 3.10 -24.59 27.12
C ALA A 108 3.43 -23.47 28.12
N ALA A 109 4.69 -23.09 28.29
CA ALA A 109 5.06 -21.90 29.07
C ALA A 109 4.59 -20.61 28.40
N ALA A 110 4.76 -20.48 27.09
CA ALA A 110 4.33 -19.30 26.33
C ALA A 110 2.80 -19.12 26.34
N PHE A 111 2.04 -20.21 26.49
CA PHE A 111 0.58 -20.20 26.69
C PHE A 111 0.16 -20.18 28.17
N GLU A 112 1.09 -20.00 29.10
CA GLU A 112 0.83 -19.94 30.55
C GLU A 112 0.10 -21.17 31.14
N VAL A 113 0.31 -22.35 30.55
CA VAL A 113 -0.34 -23.59 31.00
C VAL A 113 0.22 -24.03 32.36
N THR A 114 -0.66 -24.08 33.36
CA THR A 114 -0.35 -24.56 34.72
C THR A 114 -0.32 -26.09 34.79
N GLY A 115 0.35 -26.68 35.80
CA GLY A 115 0.39 -28.15 35.96
C GLY A 115 1.19 -28.91 34.89
N ARG A 116 1.81 -28.24 33.92
CA ARG A 116 2.66 -28.77 32.84
C ARG A 116 3.64 -29.91 33.21
N SER A 117 4.14 -29.95 34.45
CA SER A 117 5.05 -31.01 34.92
C SER A 117 4.36 -32.34 35.21
N GLU A 118 3.07 -32.33 35.58
CA GLU A 118 2.29 -33.53 35.93
C GLU A 118 1.50 -34.09 34.74
N MET A 119 1.27 -33.28 33.70
CA MET A 119 0.55 -33.67 32.48
C MET A 119 1.35 -34.63 31.60
N THR A 120 0.68 -35.62 31.01
CA THR A 120 1.21 -36.42 29.90
C THR A 120 1.44 -35.56 28.64
N LYS A 121 2.12 -36.12 27.63
CA LYS A 121 2.36 -35.39 26.37
C LYS A 121 1.04 -34.99 25.70
N ASP A 122 0.07 -35.90 25.66
CA ASP A 122 -1.23 -35.66 25.03
C ASP A 122 -2.06 -34.64 25.82
N GLU A 123 -2.10 -34.75 27.15
CA GLU A 123 -2.76 -33.76 28.01
C GLU A 123 -2.13 -32.36 27.87
N LEU A 124 -0.80 -32.29 27.73
CA LEU A 124 -0.10 -31.03 27.50
C LEU A 124 -0.45 -30.42 26.14
N ILE A 125 -0.58 -31.25 25.10
CA ILE A 125 -1.02 -30.80 23.77
C ILE A 125 -2.45 -30.28 23.84
N ASP A 126 -3.36 -31.02 24.49
CA ASP A 126 -4.75 -30.61 24.66
C ASP A 126 -4.88 -29.28 25.40
N ALA A 127 -4.12 -29.09 26.49
CA ALA A 127 -4.10 -27.84 27.23
C ALA A 127 -3.56 -26.64 26.40
N VAL A 128 -2.54 -26.87 25.55
CA VAL A 128 -2.04 -25.84 24.63
C VAL A 128 -3.08 -25.50 23.57
N LEU A 129 -3.78 -26.50 23.03
CA LEU A 129 -4.84 -26.28 22.03
C LEU A 129 -6.03 -25.52 22.61
N ASP A 130 -6.42 -25.81 23.85
CA ASP A 130 -7.48 -25.08 24.54
C ASP A 130 -7.09 -23.60 24.75
N ALA A 131 -5.85 -23.34 25.19
CA ALA A 131 -5.35 -21.98 25.37
C ALA A 131 -5.22 -21.22 24.05
N ALA A 132 -4.81 -21.89 22.97
CA ALA A 132 -4.71 -21.31 21.64
C ALA A 132 -6.10 -21.01 21.04
N ALA A 133 -7.08 -21.89 21.25
CA ALA A 133 -8.46 -21.67 20.83
C ALA A 133 -9.10 -20.48 21.55
N ALA A 134 -8.86 -20.34 22.87
CA ALA A 134 -9.33 -19.19 23.64
C ALA A 134 -8.71 -17.87 23.13
N LEU A 135 -7.41 -17.86 22.82
CA LEU A 135 -6.74 -16.69 22.24
C LEU A 135 -7.23 -16.36 20.82
N ALA A 136 -7.58 -17.38 20.03
CA ALA A 136 -8.13 -17.17 18.70
C ALA A 136 -9.55 -16.59 18.73
N ALA A 137 -10.35 -16.95 19.75
CA ALA A 137 -11.67 -16.40 19.98
C ALA A 137 -11.61 -14.97 20.57
N ASP A 138 -10.67 -14.73 21.48
CA ASP A 138 -10.42 -13.42 22.08
C ASP A 138 -8.90 -13.14 22.15
N PRO A 139 -8.36 -12.36 21.19
CA PRO A 139 -6.94 -12.04 21.14
C PRO A 139 -6.47 -11.12 22.28
N PHE A 140 -7.40 -10.44 22.97
CA PHE A 140 -7.09 -9.47 24.02
C PHE A 140 -7.33 -10.01 25.45
N SER A 141 -7.83 -11.24 25.58
CA SER A 141 -8.02 -11.97 26.85
C SER A 141 -6.84 -11.95 27.83
N ARG A 142 -5.60 -11.75 27.33
CA ARG A 142 -4.38 -11.73 28.16
C ARG A 142 -4.03 -10.36 28.76
N VAL A 143 -4.59 -9.28 28.24
CA VAL A 143 -4.21 -7.91 28.59
C VAL A 143 -5.36 -7.10 29.20
N ASP A 144 -6.46 -7.77 29.55
CA ASP A 144 -7.68 -7.15 30.09
C ASP A 144 -8.18 -5.98 29.22
N ILE A 145 -8.09 -6.12 27.89
CA ILE A 145 -8.62 -5.14 26.93
C ILE A 145 -9.90 -5.71 26.34
N ASP A 146 -11.05 -5.21 26.78
CA ASP A 146 -12.34 -5.47 26.12
C ASP A 146 -12.41 -4.60 24.86
N LEU A 147 -12.44 -5.24 23.68
CA LEU A 147 -12.72 -4.56 22.40
C LEU A 147 -14.20 -4.62 21.99
N ASP A 148 -15.00 -5.38 22.74
CA ASP A 148 -16.44 -5.47 22.55
C ASP A 148 -17.13 -4.26 23.21
N ASP A 149 -16.94 -3.05 22.65
CA ASP A 149 -17.82 -1.90 22.89
C ASP A 149 -18.84 -1.75 21.75
N ASP A 150 -19.52 -2.85 21.42
CA ASP A 150 -20.70 -2.85 20.57
C ASP A 150 -21.86 -3.51 21.32
N ALA A 151 -22.73 -2.63 21.82
CA ALA A 151 -24.19 -2.68 21.80
C ALA A 151 -24.88 -3.80 20.99
N ASP A 152 -24.62 -5.08 21.30
CA ASP A 152 -25.48 -6.20 20.91
C ASP A 152 -26.04 -6.89 22.15
N ALA A 153 -26.65 -6.08 22.99
CA ALA A 153 -27.67 -6.53 23.93
C ALA A 153 -29.03 -6.19 23.30
N GLU A 154 -29.55 -7.01 22.39
CA GLU A 154 -31.00 -7.22 22.19
C GLU A 154 -31.24 -8.47 21.32
N ALA A 155 -31.07 -9.65 21.91
CA ALA A 155 -31.72 -10.87 21.41
C ALA A 155 -32.15 -11.75 22.60
N ALA A 156 -33.00 -11.20 23.46
CA ALA A 156 -33.80 -11.97 24.40
C ALA A 156 -35.26 -11.49 24.36
N ASP A 157 -36.13 -12.43 23.97
CA ASP A 157 -37.57 -12.48 24.23
C ASP A 157 -38.51 -11.49 23.49
N ASP A 158 -39.11 -11.95 22.40
CA ASP A 158 -40.58 -11.85 22.29
C ASP A 158 -41.16 -13.05 21.51
N ALA A 159 -41.67 -14.01 22.27
CA ALA A 159 -42.43 -15.14 21.75
C ALA A 159 -43.93 -14.81 21.82
N GLY A 160 -44.51 -14.50 20.65
CA GLY A 160 -45.87 -14.84 20.21
C GLY A 160 -47.08 -14.37 21.05
N ASP A 161 -48.00 -13.63 20.40
CA ASP A 161 -49.34 -14.10 20.00
C ASP A 161 -50.25 -12.92 19.61
N GLY A 162 -51.09 -13.09 18.58
CA GLY A 162 -52.38 -12.40 18.51
C GLY A 162 -52.62 -11.43 17.33
N GLU A 163 -53.29 -11.96 16.31
CA GLU A 163 -53.97 -11.31 15.19
C GLU A 163 -54.74 -10.00 15.48
N GLY A 164 -54.79 -9.11 14.48
CA GLY A 164 -55.68 -7.95 14.46
C GLY A 164 -55.73 -7.26 13.09
N ASP A 165 -56.56 -7.80 12.20
CA ASP A 165 -57.04 -7.21 10.94
C ASP A 165 -57.68 -5.82 11.15
N GLY A 166 -57.51 -4.92 10.18
CA GLY A 166 -58.03 -3.55 10.25
C GLY A 166 -57.64 -2.70 9.05
N THR A 167 -58.22 -3.02 7.89
CA THR A 167 -58.22 -2.19 6.67
C THR A 167 -58.99 -0.89 6.92
N GLU A 168 -58.42 0.28 6.64
CA GLU A 168 -59.16 1.50 6.23
C GLU A 168 -58.25 2.34 5.29
N ALA A 169 -58.86 2.85 4.23
CA ALA A 169 -58.28 3.70 3.19
C ALA A 169 -58.47 5.20 3.52
N ASP A 170 -58.23 6.07 2.53
CA ASP A 170 -58.68 7.50 2.44
C ASP A 170 -57.75 8.54 3.13
N GLU A 171 -57.34 9.71 2.60
CA GLU A 171 -57.49 10.51 1.37
C GLU A 171 -56.14 11.27 1.22
N GLY A 172 -55.59 11.62 0.06
CA GLY A 172 -56.03 12.74 -0.76
C GLY A 172 -55.74 14.11 -0.12
N ASP A 173 -54.54 14.66 -0.31
CA ASP A 173 -54.34 16.13 -0.25
C ASP A 173 -53.34 16.57 -1.33
N ASP A 174 -53.80 17.56 -2.09
CA ASP A 174 -53.21 18.12 -3.29
C ASP A 174 -53.13 19.64 -3.04
N GLY A 175 -51.95 20.24 -3.24
CA GLY A 175 -51.93 21.65 -3.64
C GLY A 175 -50.87 22.56 -3.02
N THR A 176 -49.91 22.90 -3.90
CA THR A 176 -49.43 24.27 -4.22
C THR A 176 -48.34 24.94 -3.38
N GLY A 177 -47.32 25.43 -4.11
CA GLY A 177 -46.43 26.50 -3.67
C GLY A 177 -45.07 26.51 -4.39
N ALA A 178 -45.04 26.97 -5.64
CA ALA A 178 -43.83 27.28 -6.40
C ALA A 178 -43.20 28.59 -5.90
N ASP A 179 -41.87 28.68 -5.93
CA ASP A 179 -41.01 29.87 -6.14
C ASP A 179 -39.56 29.33 -6.25
N ASP A 180 -38.95 29.23 -7.43
CA ASP A 180 -38.25 30.27 -8.21
C ASP A 180 -36.99 30.80 -7.49
N ASP A 181 -35.82 30.31 -7.90
CA ASP A 181 -34.61 31.13 -8.01
C ASP A 181 -33.60 30.43 -8.92
N ALA A 182 -33.60 30.88 -10.17
CA ALA A 182 -32.54 30.68 -11.13
C ALA A 182 -31.45 31.72 -10.85
N ASP A 183 -30.21 31.28 -10.68
CA ASP A 183 -29.07 32.13 -11.02
C ASP A 183 -28.07 31.33 -11.85
N ALA A 184 -27.83 31.87 -13.04
CA ALA A 184 -27.00 31.32 -14.09
C ALA A 184 -25.94 32.37 -14.44
N SER A 185 -24.81 31.89 -14.95
CA SER A 185 -23.58 32.58 -15.39
C SER A 185 -22.65 32.96 -14.21
N GLU A 186 -21.35 32.63 -14.25
CA GLU A 186 -20.41 32.99 -15.30
C GLU A 186 -19.35 31.92 -15.63
N ASP A 187 -18.99 31.96 -16.91
CA ASP A 187 -17.91 31.28 -17.61
C ASP A 187 -16.54 31.87 -17.20
N ALA A 188 -15.60 31.03 -16.78
CA ALA A 188 -14.17 31.31 -16.93
C ALA A 188 -13.36 30.02 -16.82
N ALA A 189 -12.82 29.59 -17.95
CA ALA A 189 -11.67 28.70 -17.99
C ALA A 189 -10.53 29.29 -17.14
N GLY A 190 -10.14 28.58 -16.08
CA GLY A 190 -9.02 28.92 -15.21
C GLY A 190 -8.23 27.67 -14.90
N GLY A 191 -7.11 27.49 -15.62
CA GLY A 191 -6.16 26.43 -15.37
C GLY A 191 -5.71 26.44 -13.92
N SER A 192 -5.76 25.27 -13.29
CA SER A 192 -5.29 25.10 -11.92
C SER A 192 -3.80 25.44 -11.82
N ASP A 193 -3.54 26.28 -10.84
CA ASP A 193 -2.27 26.83 -10.39
C ASP A 193 -1.26 25.70 -10.10
N ASP A 194 -0.29 25.48 -11.01
CA ASP A 194 0.97 24.80 -10.71
C ASP A 194 2.04 25.87 -10.45
N GLY A 195 2.03 26.38 -9.22
CA GLY A 195 2.89 27.47 -8.75
C GLY A 195 4.35 27.07 -8.46
N GLY A 196 4.93 26.12 -9.20
CA GLY A 196 6.32 25.69 -8.98
C GLY A 196 7.03 25.10 -10.19
N ALA A 197 6.39 24.24 -10.98
CA ALA A 197 7.01 23.64 -12.15
C ALA A 197 6.90 24.56 -13.38
N GLY A 198 5.82 25.33 -13.52
CA GLY A 198 5.66 26.29 -14.62
C GLY A 198 6.72 27.41 -14.66
N GLN A 199 7.20 27.87 -13.50
CA GLN A 199 8.27 28.87 -13.45
C GLN A 199 9.64 28.28 -13.81
N LEU A 200 9.91 27.05 -13.39
CA LEU A 200 11.15 26.33 -13.71
C LEU A 200 11.18 25.89 -15.17
N ASP A 201 10.05 25.46 -15.73
CA ASP A 201 9.88 25.12 -17.14
C ASP A 201 10.01 26.37 -18.03
N ALA A 202 9.39 27.50 -17.65
CA ALA A 202 9.63 28.79 -18.30
C ALA A 202 11.12 29.22 -18.20
N MET A 203 11.80 28.90 -17.09
CA MET A 203 13.23 29.16 -16.91
C MET A 203 14.16 28.21 -17.69
N MET A 204 13.73 26.98 -17.98
CA MET A 204 14.46 26.06 -18.87
C MET A 204 14.23 26.43 -20.34
N SER A 205 12.99 26.79 -20.69
CA SER A 205 12.61 27.30 -22.00
C SER A 205 13.32 28.62 -22.37
N LEU A 206 13.74 29.43 -21.40
CA LEU A 206 14.51 30.66 -21.66
C LEU A 206 15.86 30.39 -22.34
N LEU A 207 16.57 29.33 -21.96
CA LEU A 207 17.85 28.99 -22.58
C LEU A 207 17.68 28.50 -24.02
N ASP A 208 16.62 27.74 -24.28
CA ASP A 208 16.28 27.26 -25.63
C ASP A 208 15.74 28.40 -26.51
N THR A 209 14.91 29.28 -25.96
CA THR A 209 14.38 30.47 -26.66
C THR A 209 15.50 31.43 -27.06
N HIS A 210 16.54 31.53 -26.24
CA HIS A 210 17.68 32.41 -26.49
C HIS A 210 18.95 31.62 -26.87
N ALA A 211 18.84 30.43 -27.44
CA ALA A 211 19.99 29.62 -27.88
C ALA A 211 20.88 30.37 -28.90
N ASP A 212 20.33 31.32 -29.66
CA ASP A 212 21.08 32.18 -30.58
C ASP A 212 21.90 33.28 -29.89
N LYS A 213 21.75 33.45 -28.56
CA LYS A 213 22.35 34.54 -27.77
C LYS A 213 23.43 34.07 -26.81
N TRP A 214 23.61 32.77 -26.65
CA TRP A 214 24.68 32.25 -25.81
C TRP A 214 25.33 31.05 -26.49
N ARG A 215 26.63 30.87 -26.23
CA ARG A 215 27.41 29.75 -26.77
C ARG A 215 28.37 29.20 -25.73
N GLU A 216 28.70 27.92 -25.84
CA GLU A 216 29.81 27.35 -25.07
C GLU A 216 31.11 27.94 -25.61
N ALA A 217 31.94 28.47 -24.71
CA ALA A 217 33.19 29.13 -25.06
C ALA A 217 34.37 28.18 -24.83
N ASP A 218 35.31 28.16 -25.76
CA ASP A 218 36.52 27.32 -25.70
C ASP A 218 37.62 27.91 -24.76
N GLY A 219 37.26 28.89 -23.90
CA GLY A 219 38.17 29.64 -23.04
C GLY A 219 38.09 29.28 -21.54
N ASP A 220 38.70 30.10 -20.67
CA ASP A 220 38.68 29.91 -19.21
C ASP A 220 37.26 30.02 -18.59
N ALA A 221 36.33 30.65 -19.29
CA ALA A 221 34.92 30.64 -18.97
C ALA A 221 34.20 29.67 -19.93
N ARG A 222 33.29 28.86 -19.38
CA ARG A 222 32.64 27.79 -20.13
C ARG A 222 31.53 28.30 -21.05
N TYR A 223 30.95 29.47 -20.76
CA TYR A 223 29.84 30.02 -21.54
C TYR A 223 30.04 31.51 -21.79
N GLU A 224 29.58 31.99 -22.95
CA GLU A 224 29.56 33.40 -23.34
C GLU A 224 28.16 33.80 -23.82
N VAL A 225 27.71 34.99 -23.43
CA VAL A 225 26.37 35.53 -23.75
C VAL A 225 26.52 36.87 -24.46
N ASP A 226 25.84 37.00 -25.60
CA ASP A 226 25.75 38.24 -26.37
C ASP A 226 24.63 39.13 -25.80
N LEU A 227 25.03 40.22 -25.15
CA LEU A 227 24.10 41.19 -24.59
C LEU A 227 23.49 42.07 -25.69
N PRO A 228 22.29 42.63 -25.46
CA PRO A 228 21.63 43.52 -26.43
C PRO A 228 22.37 44.86 -26.60
N ASP A 229 23.30 45.20 -25.71
CA ASP A 229 24.21 46.34 -25.84
C ASP A 229 25.40 46.08 -26.79
N GLY A 230 25.51 44.85 -27.32
CA GLY A 230 26.57 44.41 -28.22
C GLY A 230 27.85 43.95 -27.53
N SER A 231 27.86 43.87 -26.20
CA SER A 231 28.97 43.30 -25.42
C SER A 231 28.80 41.80 -25.20
N VAL A 232 29.90 41.12 -24.88
CA VAL A 232 29.92 39.68 -24.57
C VAL A 232 30.26 39.52 -23.10
N GLU A 233 29.38 38.86 -22.34
CA GLU A 233 29.65 38.49 -20.94
C GLU A 233 29.95 37.00 -20.79
N THR A 234 30.88 36.68 -19.90
CA THR A 234 31.32 35.31 -19.64
C THR A 234 30.65 34.74 -18.39
N ALA A 235 30.19 33.50 -18.49
CA ALA A 235 29.53 32.76 -17.42
C ALA A 235 30.21 31.43 -17.15
N ARG A 236 30.14 30.96 -15.89
CA ARG A 236 30.72 29.67 -15.47
C ARG A 236 29.68 28.55 -15.47
N THR A 237 28.42 28.87 -15.22
CA THR A 237 27.31 27.91 -15.19
C THR A 237 26.18 28.34 -16.12
N LYS A 238 25.32 27.39 -16.51
CA LYS A 238 24.10 27.69 -17.28
C LYS A 238 23.09 28.52 -16.48
N ASP A 239 23.14 28.45 -15.16
CA ASP A 239 22.33 29.31 -14.28
C ASP A 239 22.76 30.78 -14.37
N ASP A 240 24.07 31.04 -14.42
CA ASP A 240 24.61 32.38 -14.65
C ASP A 240 24.21 32.91 -16.04
N VAL A 241 24.29 32.07 -17.09
CA VAL A 241 23.81 32.42 -18.45
C VAL A 241 22.34 32.83 -18.40
N ARG A 242 21.51 32.06 -17.71
CA ARG A 242 20.09 32.35 -17.54
C ARG A 242 19.84 33.65 -16.78
N ALA A 243 20.60 33.91 -15.72
CA ALA A 243 20.51 35.17 -14.97
C ALA A 243 20.90 36.39 -15.83
N LEU A 244 21.88 36.23 -16.72
CA LEU A 244 22.28 37.27 -17.68
C LEU A 244 21.22 37.48 -18.77
N LEU A 245 20.63 36.41 -19.30
CA LEU A 245 19.54 36.51 -20.24
C LEU A 245 18.32 37.17 -19.61
N PHE A 246 17.88 36.72 -18.43
CA PHE A 246 16.73 37.28 -17.70
C PHE A 246 16.91 38.77 -17.34
N ARG A 247 18.15 39.23 -17.14
CA ARG A 247 18.41 40.65 -16.85
C ARG A 247 18.37 41.54 -18.09
N ASN A 248 18.63 40.96 -19.26
CA ASN A 248 18.86 41.71 -20.49
C ASN A 248 17.80 41.49 -21.58
N TYR A 249 16.98 40.44 -21.48
CA TYR A 249 15.94 40.04 -22.43
C TYR A 249 14.65 39.68 -21.68
#